data_AF-A0A124HC24-F1
#
_entry.id   AF-A0A124HC24-F1
#
_cell.length_a   1.000
_cell.length_b   1.000
_cell.length_c   1.000
_cell.angle_alpha   90.00
_cell.angle_beta   90.00
_cell.angle_gamma   90.00
#
_symmetry.space_group_name_H-M   'P 1'
#
loop_
_entity.id
_entity.type
_entity.pdbx_description
1 polymer ?
#
loop_
_entity_poly.entity_id
_entity_poly.type
_entity_poly.pdbx_seq_one_letter_code
_entity_poly.pdbx_strand_id
1 'polypeptide(L)' 'MKRSQGTGNGADTSWLSAECALARRPGYEDLHGACRQTADVPLPGGVGLLLMRCCPCACHAPVAGGAR' A
#
# COMPACT_ATOMS: atom_id res chain seq x y z
N MET A 1 34.45 -1.22 -15.05
CA MET A 1 33.05 -1.11 -15.54
C MET A 1 32.20 -0.48 -14.43
N LYS A 2 31.65 0.72 -14.65
CA LYS A 2 30.90 1.49 -13.63
C LYS A 2 29.42 1.15 -13.78
N ARG A 3 28.81 0.53 -12.75
CA ARG A 3 27.38 0.19 -12.74
C ARG A 3 26.58 1.47 -12.40
N SER A 4 25.80 1.95 -13.36
CA SER A 4 24.87 3.06 -13.18
C SER A 4 23.71 2.62 -12.30
N GLN A 5 23.61 3.20 -11.11
CA GLN A 5 22.44 3.04 -10.24
C GLN A 5 21.29 3.86 -10.81
N GLY A 6 20.17 3.18 -11.10
CA GLY A 6 18.91 3.83 -11.49
C GLY A 6 18.32 4.59 -10.29
N THR A 7 18.00 5.85 -10.51
CA THR A 7 17.39 6.75 -9.52
C THR A 7 15.96 6.32 -9.22
N GLY A 8 15.78 5.45 -8.23
CA GLY A 8 14.47 5.17 -7.63
C GLY A 8 14.09 6.33 -6.71
N ASN A 9 13.15 7.17 -7.13
CA ASN A 9 12.57 8.22 -6.31
C ASN A 9 11.87 7.58 -5.11
N GLY A 10 12.46 7.73 -3.92
CA GLY A 10 11.95 7.22 -2.65
C GLY A 10 10.70 7.97 -2.19
N ALA A 11 9.57 7.69 -2.85
CA ALA A 11 8.25 8.05 -2.34
C ALA A 11 7.85 6.99 -1.30
N ASP A 12 8.08 7.30 -0.02
CA ASP A 12 7.66 6.53 1.17
C ASP A 12 7.85 5.02 1.08
N THR A 13 8.77 4.47 1.88
CA THR A 13 8.98 3.02 2.09
C THR A 13 7.77 2.34 2.77
N SER A 14 6.58 2.92 2.67
CA SER A 14 5.32 2.28 3.00
C SER A 14 4.98 1.26 1.89
N TRP A 15 4.91 -0.02 2.26
CA TRP A 15 4.44 -1.08 1.37
C TRP A 15 3.04 -0.73 0.84
N LEU A 16 2.86 -0.77 -0.48
CA LEU A 16 1.57 -0.60 -1.14
C LEU A 16 0.99 -1.97 -1.52
N SER A 17 -0.32 -2.03 -1.68
CA SER A 17 -0.96 -3.13 -2.39
C SER A 17 -0.38 -3.27 -3.81
N ALA A 18 -0.43 -4.48 -4.36
CA ALA A 18 0.07 -4.74 -5.71
C ALA A 18 -0.64 -3.85 -6.74
N GLU A 19 -1.95 -3.66 -6.56
CA GLU A 19 -2.80 -2.82 -7.40
C GLU A 19 -2.36 -1.36 -7.35
N CYS A 20 -2.19 -0.78 -6.15
CA CYS A 20 -1.74 0.60 -5.99
C CYS A 20 -0.28 0.81 -6.44
N ALA A 21 0.58 -0.20 -6.28
CA ALA A 21 1.95 -0.14 -6.76
C ALA A 21 2.02 -0.11 -8.30
N LEU A 22 1.17 -0.92 -8.97
CA LEU A 22 1.09 -0.93 -10.43
C LEU A 22 0.43 0.34 -10.97
N ALA A 23 -0.62 0.85 -10.32
CA ALA A 23 -1.33 2.04 -10.78
C ALA A 23 -0.51 3.33 -10.77
N ARG A 24 0.66 3.34 -10.10
CA ARG A 24 1.63 4.45 -10.21
C ARG A 24 2.41 4.43 -11.54
N ARG A 25 2.30 3.34 -12.31
CA ARG A 25 2.97 3.21 -13.61
C ARG A 25 2.02 3.67 -14.71
N PRO A 26 2.54 4.43 -15.71
CA PRO A 26 1.75 4.82 -16.87
C PRO A 26 1.13 3.60 -17.56
N GLY A 27 -0.17 3.67 -17.85
CA GLY A 27 -0.93 2.61 -18.54
C GLY A 27 -1.50 1.51 -17.64
N TYR A 28 -1.43 1.66 -16.32
CA TYR A 28 -1.99 0.73 -15.32
C TYR A 28 -2.88 1.44 -14.29
N GLU A 29 -3.25 2.70 -14.53
CA GLU A 29 -3.94 3.58 -13.59
C GLU A 29 -5.30 3.01 -13.17
N ASP A 30 -5.95 2.27 -14.06
CA ASP A 30 -7.24 1.59 -13.83
C ASP A 30 -7.17 0.55 -12.72
N LEU A 31 -6.00 -0.08 -12.53
CA LEU A 31 -5.79 -1.07 -11.47
C LEU A 31 -5.98 -0.49 -10.07
N HIS A 32 -5.87 0.83 -9.89
CA HIS A 32 -6.13 1.44 -8.58
C HIS A 32 -7.54 1.11 -8.07
N GLY A 33 -8.55 1.13 -8.96
CA GLY A 33 -9.94 0.82 -8.61
C GLY A 33 -10.17 -0.65 -8.21
N ALA A 34 -9.21 -1.53 -8.49
CA ALA A 34 -9.25 -2.93 -8.07
C ALA A 34 -8.65 -3.15 -6.67
N CYS A 35 -8.12 -2.12 -6.01
CA CYS A 35 -7.55 -2.28 -4.68
C CYS A 35 -8.61 -2.64 -3.64
N ARG A 36 -8.47 -3.82 -3.03
CA ARG A 36 -9.38 -4.32 -1.97
C ARG A 36 -8.81 -4.21 -0.56
N GLN A 37 -7.57 -3.74 -0.44
CA GLN A 37 -6.88 -3.58 0.84
C GLN A 37 -7.21 -2.20 1.44
N THR A 38 -8.49 -1.94 1.72
CA THR A 38 -8.98 -0.62 2.15
C THR A 38 -9.24 -0.51 3.65
N ALA A 39 -9.02 -1.59 4.39
CA ALA A 39 -9.15 -1.64 5.84
C ALA A 39 -8.20 -2.69 6.43
N ASP A 40 -7.82 -2.49 7.69
CA ASP A 40 -7.10 -3.52 8.44
C ASP A 40 -8.05 -4.67 8.78
N VAL A 41 -7.63 -5.89 8.49
CA VAL A 41 -8.37 -7.11 8.83
C VAL A 41 -7.65 -7.81 9.98
N PRO A 42 -8.26 -7.90 11.18
CA PRO A 42 -7.64 -8.58 12.31
C PRO A 42 -7.50 -10.08 12.04
N LEU A 43 -6.42 -10.68 12.53
CA LEU A 43 -6.22 -12.12 12.50
C LEU A 43 -7.07 -12.77 13.61
N PRO A 44 -8.02 -13.66 13.29
CA PRO A 44 -8.83 -14.33 14.31
C PRO A 44 -7.95 -15.10 15.31
N GLY A 45 -8.14 -14.85 16.61
CA GLY A 45 -7.34 -15.46 17.68
C GLY A 45 -5.94 -14.85 17.89
N GLY A 46 -5.55 -13.86 17.07
CA GLY A 46 -4.31 -13.10 17.25
C GLY A 46 -4.58 -11.72 17.83
N VAL A 47 -4.22 -11.49 19.09
CA VAL A 47 -4.36 -10.15 19.70
C VAL A 47 -3.34 -9.20 19.07
N GLY A 48 -3.83 -8.12 18.45
CA GLY A 48 -2.99 -7.09 17.83
C GLY A 48 -2.31 -7.49 16.52
N LEU A 49 -2.63 -8.67 15.97
CA LEU A 49 -2.12 -9.11 14.67
C LEU A 49 -3.17 -8.89 13.58
N LEU A 50 -2.69 -8.49 12.40
CA LEU A 50 -3.52 -8.26 11.22
C LEU A 50 -3.26 -9.35 10.19
N LEU A 51 -4.34 -9.97 9.70
CA LEU A 51 -4.31 -10.89 8.56
C LEU A 51 -4.00 -10.13 7.26
N MET A 52 -4.53 -8.92 7.14
CA MET A 52 -4.29 -8.01 6.03
C MET A 52 -4.18 -6.59 6.59
N ARG A 53 -3.16 -5.84 6.16
CA ARG A 53 -3.05 -4.41 6.45
C ARG A 53 -3.74 -3.59 5.38
N CYS A 54 -4.34 -2.47 5.79
CA CYS A 54 -4.82 -1.46 4.88
C CYS A 54 -3.66 -0.92 4.02
N CYS A 55 -3.91 -0.75 2.72
CA CYS A 55 -3.00 -0.07 1.82
C CYS A 55 -2.79 1.37 2.31
N PRO A 56 -1.55 1.82 2.54
CA PRO A 56 -1.25 3.14 3.07
C PRO A 56 -1.26 4.23 1.99
N CYS A 57 -1.75 3.96 0.78
CA CYS A 57 -1.92 5.01 -0.23
C CYS A 57 -2.90 6.08 0.28
N ALA A 58 -2.71 7.35 -0.09
CA ALA A 58 -3.54 8.45 0.40
C ALA A 58 -5.06 8.28 0.16
N CYS A 59 -5.46 7.44 -0.81
CA CYS A 59 -6.84 7.13 -1.11
C CYS A 59 -7.49 6.14 -0.12
N HIS A 60 -6.69 5.34 0.58
CA HIS A 60 -7.17 4.26 1.46
C HIS A 60 -6.61 4.34 2.87
N ALA A 61 -5.51 5.07 3.08
CA ALA A 61 -4.91 5.26 4.37
C ALA A 61 -6.00 5.74 5.34
N PRO A 62 -6.27 5.00 6.43
CA PRO A 62 -7.21 5.48 7.42
C PRO A 62 -6.67 6.83 7.91
N VAL A 63 -7.52 7.87 7.90
CA VAL A 63 -7.20 9.13 8.58
C VAL A 63 -6.70 8.74 9.96
N ALA A 64 -5.44 9.06 10.26
CA ALA A 64 -4.80 8.72 11.52
C ALA A 64 -5.60 9.36 12.67
N GLY A 65 -6.60 8.65 13.20
CA GLY A 65 -7.59 9.26 14.07
C GLY A 65 -8.88 8.46 14.20
N GLY A 66 -8.78 7.19 14.59
CA GLY A 66 -9.96 6.34 14.80
C GLY A 66 -9.74 5.17 15.75
N ALA A 67 -8.97 5.37 16.82
CA ALA A 67 -9.00 4.45 17.96
C ALA A 67 -10.32 4.64 18.72
N ARG A 68 -11.12 3.57 18.82
CA ARG A 68 -11.98 3.26 19.98
C ARG A 68 -12.43 1.81 19.90
#